data_AF-B2JXF7-F1
#
_entry.id   AF-B2JXF7-F1
#
_cell.length_a   1.000
_cell.length_b   1.000
_cell.length_c   1.000
_cell.angle_alpha   90.00
_cell.angle_beta   90.00
_cell.angle_gamma   90.00
#
_symmetry.space_group_name_H-M   'P 1'
#
loop_
_entity.id
_entity.type
_entity.pdbx_description
1 polymer ?
#
loop_
_entity_poly.entity_id
_entity_poly.type
_entity_poly.pdbx_seq_one_letter_code
_entity_poly.pdbx_strand_id
1 'polypeptide(L)'
;MARSAGEALRHTAEVANAAGLTLLATEWVGAKANYRFRCRHGHEFERRASVVTRGSTTCRMCARAAVRQRFLDLLAQRHLVCLEGEYLGSTVRQHFRCGQGHRWDTEARKILEGSGCPACADERSAVMQTDANGLDRLRQAAAEHGGRCLADVYSGIADRYEWECANGHRWHASGQSVVRGNWCRICFGLRHSERMLDPHGLARLQAAAVSHGGQCLDSQYAGVNVTYRFRCTAGHEWRAEGSRVLRGSWCSRCAAKRTGEAQRTEDGLAKLKAIAASLGGEVVNPIYAGIAAHYTFRCARGHEWRTKGTRILLDGTWCRACAGLRRRHTIETMQQIAIERGGRCLSAEYLGVKVRLSWECHRGHVWEASPDSILNGPSWCPNCAILEKTKKQHLRLKYDYEGSM
;
A
#
# COMPACT_ATOMS: atom_id res chain seq x y z
N MET A 1 23.02 17.99 32.46
CA MET A 1 23.96 17.45 33.45
C MET A 1 23.63 15.98 33.68
N ALA A 2 24.61 15.08 33.57
CA ALA A 2 24.38 13.66 33.81
C ALA A 2 24.20 13.41 35.31
N ARG A 3 23.11 12.75 35.71
CA ARG A 3 22.86 12.37 37.11
C ARG A 3 23.98 11.46 37.61
N SER A 4 24.42 11.64 38.85
CA SER A 4 25.33 10.71 39.51
C SER A 4 24.67 9.33 39.67
N ALA A 5 25.48 8.30 39.85
CA ALA A 5 25.00 6.91 40.01
C ALA A 5 23.96 6.78 41.16
N GLY A 6 24.20 7.45 42.30
CA GLY A 6 23.27 7.46 43.43
C GLY A 6 21.97 8.22 43.16
N GLU A 7 22.03 9.35 42.45
CA GLU A 7 20.83 10.09 42.05
C GLU A 7 19.99 9.33 41.02
N ALA A 8 20.63 8.62 40.11
CA ALA A 8 19.95 7.81 39.10
C ALA A 8 19.23 6.59 39.73
N LEU A 9 19.83 5.96 40.75
CA LEU A 9 19.20 4.88 41.51
C LEU A 9 18.00 5.39 42.32
N ARG A 10 18.18 6.47 43.10
CA ARG A 10 17.11 7.09 43.90
C ARG A 10 15.92 7.49 43.02
N HIS A 11 16.18 8.15 41.90
CA HIS A 11 15.13 8.54 40.98
C HIS A 11 14.38 7.32 40.40
N THR A 12 15.09 6.25 40.06
CA THR A 12 14.46 5.01 39.57
C THR A 12 13.60 4.37 40.66
N ALA A 13 14.06 4.38 41.91
CA ALA A 13 13.30 3.90 43.06
C ALA A 13 12.06 4.75 43.33
N GLU A 14 12.15 6.09 43.26
CA GLU A 14 11.02 7.01 43.41
C GLU A 14 9.93 6.75 42.35
N VAL A 15 10.30 6.66 41.08
CA VAL A 15 9.35 6.37 39.99
C VAL A 15 8.73 4.98 40.15
N ALA A 16 9.51 3.99 40.58
CA ALA A 16 9.00 2.66 40.88
C ALA A 16 8.00 2.67 42.05
N ASN A 17 8.34 3.34 43.16
CA ASN A 17 7.52 3.41 44.36
C ASN A 17 6.21 4.15 44.12
N ALA A 18 6.24 5.25 43.36
CA ALA A 18 5.05 5.99 42.95
C ALA A 18 4.05 5.10 42.18
N ALA A 19 4.55 4.10 41.45
CA ALA A 19 3.75 3.11 40.75
C ALA A 19 3.48 1.81 41.55
N GLY A 20 3.83 1.77 42.84
CA GLY A 20 3.62 0.60 43.70
C GLY A 20 4.61 -0.55 43.46
N LEU A 21 5.83 -0.24 43.02
CA LEU A 21 6.93 -1.19 42.88
C LEU A 21 8.09 -0.81 43.81
N THR A 22 8.62 -1.79 44.54
CA THR A 22 9.85 -1.67 45.32
C THR A 22 11.04 -2.09 44.46
N LEU A 23 12.04 -1.23 44.30
CA LEU A 23 13.33 -1.57 43.69
C LEU A 23 14.16 -2.37 44.69
N LEU A 24 14.62 -3.56 44.30
CA LEU A 24 15.40 -4.46 45.18
C LEU A 24 16.91 -4.30 45.04
N ALA A 25 17.38 -3.50 44.07
CA ALA A 25 18.80 -3.30 43.85
C ALA A 25 19.36 -2.17 44.72
N THR A 26 20.56 -2.40 45.27
CA THR A 26 21.29 -1.46 46.13
C THR A 26 22.35 -0.65 45.37
N GLU A 27 22.74 -1.09 44.16
CA GLU A 27 23.80 -0.46 43.36
C GLU A 27 23.34 -0.07 41.96
N TRP A 28 23.89 1.01 41.42
CA TRP A 28 23.59 1.49 40.08
C TRP A 28 24.62 1.04 39.05
N VAL A 29 24.24 0.06 38.23
CA VAL A 29 25.05 -0.43 37.10
C VAL A 29 24.89 0.42 35.84
N GLY A 30 23.71 1.01 35.60
CA GLY A 30 23.45 1.88 34.47
C GLY A 30 22.00 1.86 33.97
N ALA A 31 21.58 2.89 33.23
CA ALA A 31 20.17 3.04 32.81
C ALA A 31 19.65 1.92 31.89
N LYS A 32 20.54 1.20 31.21
CA LYS A 32 20.21 0.07 30.32
C LYS A 32 20.27 -1.29 31.02
N ALA A 33 20.79 -1.37 32.26
CA ALA A 33 20.86 -2.60 33.04
C ALA A 33 19.48 -3.01 33.54
N ASN A 34 19.29 -4.32 33.74
CA ASN A 34 18.09 -4.88 34.38
C ASN A 34 18.22 -4.80 35.89
N TYR A 35 17.13 -4.43 36.53
CA TYR A 35 17.00 -4.36 37.98
C TYR A 35 15.79 -5.19 38.40
N ARG A 36 15.88 -5.81 39.59
CA ARG A 36 14.77 -6.56 40.19
C ARG A 36 13.82 -5.61 40.90
N PHE A 37 12.53 -5.78 40.66
CA PHE A 37 11.45 -5.05 41.29
C PHE A 37 10.46 -6.01 41.93
N ARG A 38 9.84 -5.60 43.03
CA ARG A 38 8.73 -6.32 43.68
C ARG A 38 7.49 -5.43 43.68
N CYS A 39 6.34 -5.95 43.25
CA CYS A 39 5.08 -5.19 43.34
C CYS A 39 4.41 -5.33 44.72
N ARG A 40 3.38 -4.51 44.99
CA ARG A 40 2.56 -4.60 46.23
C ARG A 40 1.93 -5.96 46.50
N HIS A 41 1.68 -6.76 45.46
CA HIS A 41 1.16 -8.12 45.58
C HIS A 41 2.27 -9.18 45.73
N GLY A 42 3.52 -8.77 46.00
CA GLY A 42 4.65 -9.68 46.25
C GLY A 42 5.33 -10.23 44.98
N HIS A 43 4.78 -10.00 43.78
CA HIS A 43 5.41 -10.49 42.56
C HIS A 43 6.75 -9.81 42.25
N GLU A 44 7.78 -10.62 42.01
CA GLU A 44 9.10 -10.16 41.58
C GLU A 44 9.31 -10.28 40.08
N PHE A 45 9.97 -9.30 39.47
CA PHE A 45 10.33 -9.32 38.06
C PHE A 45 11.50 -8.38 37.75
N GLU A 46 12.19 -8.64 36.65
CA GLU A 46 13.29 -7.81 36.17
C GLU A 46 12.86 -6.83 35.08
N ARG A 47 13.43 -5.62 35.11
CA ARG A 47 13.21 -4.62 34.06
C ARG A 47 14.36 -3.62 34.00
N ARG A 48 14.55 -3.00 32.83
CA ARG A 48 15.53 -1.92 32.68
C ARG A 48 15.12 -0.65 33.42
N ALA A 49 16.06 0.02 34.09
CA ALA A 49 15.79 1.28 34.79
C ALA A 49 15.22 2.36 33.86
N SER A 50 15.79 2.51 32.66
CA SER A 50 15.30 3.46 31.62
C SER A 50 13.87 3.21 31.17
N VAL A 51 13.35 1.99 31.27
CA VAL A 51 11.97 1.65 30.90
C VAL A 51 11.00 2.02 32.03
N VAL A 52 11.44 1.85 33.28
CA VAL A 52 10.70 2.24 34.49
C VAL A 52 10.55 3.76 34.54
N THR A 53 11.66 4.50 34.33
CA THR A 53 11.67 5.97 34.38
C THR A 53 10.92 6.62 33.22
N ARG A 54 10.69 5.89 32.11
CA ARG A 54 9.80 6.31 31.02
C ARG A 54 8.33 5.97 31.26
N GLY A 55 7.97 5.44 32.44
CA GLY A 55 6.59 5.24 32.87
C GLY A 55 6.01 3.85 32.61
N SER A 56 6.78 2.90 32.05
CA SER A 56 6.33 1.51 32.01
C SER A 56 6.58 0.90 33.37
N THR A 57 5.58 0.95 34.25
CA THR A 57 5.67 0.53 35.66
C THR A 57 4.70 -0.60 36.04
N THR A 58 4.03 -1.20 35.07
CA THR A 58 3.02 -2.24 35.32
C THR A 58 3.65 -3.60 35.70
N CYS A 59 3.13 -4.23 36.75
CA CYS A 59 3.41 -5.64 37.03
C CYS A 59 2.57 -6.53 36.10
N ARG A 60 3.22 -7.34 35.27
CA ARG A 60 2.54 -8.21 34.29
C ARG A 60 1.65 -9.27 34.93
N MET A 61 2.03 -9.78 36.10
CA MET A 61 1.23 -10.78 36.83
C MET A 61 -0.06 -10.15 37.38
N CYS A 62 0.04 -8.99 38.04
CA CYS A 62 -1.14 -8.24 38.48
C CYS A 62 -2.05 -7.81 37.32
N ALA A 63 -1.45 -7.37 36.21
CA ALA A 63 -2.21 -7.00 35.02
C ALA A 63 -3.00 -8.20 34.45
N ARG A 64 -2.39 -9.40 34.40
CA ARG A 64 -3.08 -10.63 33.99
C ARG A 64 -4.21 -11.01 34.95
N ALA A 65 -3.99 -10.92 36.26
CA ALA A 65 -5.00 -11.18 37.27
C ALA A 65 -6.19 -10.20 37.15
N ALA A 66 -5.93 -8.91 36.95
CA ALA A 66 -6.97 -7.89 36.77
C ALA A 66 -7.80 -8.14 35.50
N VAL A 67 -7.16 -8.53 34.39
CA VAL A 67 -7.87 -8.88 33.14
C VAL A 67 -8.74 -10.12 33.35
N ARG A 68 -8.23 -11.15 34.04
CA ARG A 68 -9.00 -12.35 34.40
C ARG A 68 -10.23 -11.98 35.23
N GLN A 69 -10.08 -11.14 36.26
CA GLN A 69 -11.20 -10.74 37.11
C GLN A 69 -12.27 -9.98 36.31
N ARG A 70 -11.86 -8.98 35.52
CA ARG A 70 -12.77 -8.22 34.65
C ARG A 70 -13.53 -9.12 33.69
N PHE A 71 -12.88 -10.15 33.15
CA PHE A 71 -13.52 -11.13 32.28
C PHE A 71 -14.62 -11.91 33.00
N LEU A 72 -14.33 -12.43 34.20
CA LEU A 72 -15.30 -13.18 35.00
C LEU A 72 -16.48 -12.30 35.43
N ASP A 73 -16.22 -11.06 35.87
CA ASP A 73 -17.27 -10.11 36.25
C ASP A 73 -18.20 -9.81 35.06
N LEU A 74 -17.64 -9.64 33.86
CA LEU A 74 -18.41 -9.39 32.64
C LEU A 74 -19.26 -10.59 32.24
N LEU A 75 -18.73 -11.82 32.39
CA LEU A 75 -19.52 -13.04 32.15
C LEU A 75 -20.71 -13.11 33.11
N ALA A 76 -20.50 -12.84 34.40
CA ALA A 76 -21.56 -12.81 35.41
C ALA A 76 -22.63 -11.75 35.09
N GLN A 77 -22.22 -10.52 34.77
CA GLN A 77 -23.13 -9.43 34.40
C GLN A 77 -23.99 -9.74 33.17
N ARG A 78 -23.48 -10.55 32.24
CA ARG A 78 -24.16 -10.87 30.97
C ARG A 78 -24.80 -12.25 30.98
N HIS A 79 -24.86 -12.91 32.14
CA HIS A 79 -25.38 -14.27 32.30
C HIS A 79 -24.76 -15.26 31.30
N LEU A 80 -23.43 -15.16 31.13
CA LEU A 80 -22.62 -16.05 30.31
C LEU A 80 -21.78 -16.96 31.21
N VAL A 81 -21.59 -18.19 30.76
CA VAL A 81 -20.78 -19.20 31.46
C VAL A 81 -19.63 -19.61 30.54
N CYS A 82 -18.40 -19.47 31.01
CA CYS A 82 -17.22 -20.07 30.37
C CYS A 82 -17.15 -21.54 30.80
N LEU A 83 -17.18 -22.47 29.84
CA LEU A 83 -17.28 -23.91 30.13
C LEU A 83 -15.94 -24.49 30.61
N GLU A 84 -14.82 -23.85 30.28
CA GLU A 84 -13.50 -24.22 30.81
C GLU A 84 -13.33 -23.88 32.29
N GLY A 85 -14.24 -23.11 32.89
CA GLY A 85 -14.17 -22.71 34.30
C GLY A 85 -13.09 -21.67 34.63
N GLU A 86 -12.21 -21.34 33.69
CA GLU A 86 -11.17 -20.34 33.86
C GLU A 86 -10.93 -19.47 32.61
N TYR A 87 -10.09 -18.43 32.76
CA TYR A 87 -9.68 -17.55 31.66
C TYR A 87 -8.34 -18.01 31.12
N LEU A 88 -8.34 -18.59 29.91
CA LEU A 88 -7.15 -19.16 29.28
C LEU A 88 -6.33 -18.12 28.50
N GLY A 89 -6.88 -16.92 28.28
CA GLY A 89 -6.18 -15.81 27.62
C GLY A 89 -7.04 -15.10 26.58
N SER A 90 -6.68 -13.86 26.23
CA SER A 90 -7.52 -12.98 25.40
C SER A 90 -7.68 -13.47 23.97
N THR A 91 -6.67 -14.15 23.44
CA THR A 91 -6.65 -14.68 22.07
C THR A 91 -6.99 -16.17 22.01
N VAL A 92 -7.24 -16.81 23.16
CA VAL A 92 -7.60 -18.23 23.20
C VAL A 92 -9.09 -18.34 22.91
N ARG A 93 -9.45 -19.25 22.00
CA ARG A 93 -10.85 -19.62 21.77
C ARG A 93 -11.32 -20.49 22.94
N GLN A 94 -12.41 -20.08 23.55
CA GLN A 94 -13.01 -20.74 24.72
C GLN A 94 -14.50 -20.98 24.44
N HIS A 95 -15.08 -21.97 25.11
CA HIS A 95 -16.47 -22.35 24.94
C HIS A 95 -17.36 -21.62 25.94
N PHE A 96 -18.43 -21.03 25.43
CA PHE A 96 -19.38 -20.25 26.21
C PHE A 96 -20.77 -20.83 26.12
N ARG A 97 -21.54 -20.63 27.19
CA ARG A 97 -22.98 -20.89 27.24
C ARG A 97 -23.71 -19.67 27.77
N CYS A 98 -24.82 -19.28 27.15
CA CYS A 98 -25.66 -18.19 27.64
C CYS A 98 -26.78 -18.70 28.56
N GLY A 99 -27.50 -17.78 29.21
CA GLY A 99 -28.67 -18.10 30.03
C GLY A 99 -29.81 -18.84 29.29
N GLN A 100 -29.91 -18.72 27.97
CA GLN A 100 -30.88 -19.47 27.14
C GLN A 100 -30.37 -20.87 26.74
N GLY A 101 -29.19 -21.29 27.21
CA GLY A 101 -28.64 -22.62 26.94
C GLY A 101 -27.83 -22.75 25.65
N HIS A 102 -27.84 -21.76 24.76
CA HIS A 102 -27.02 -21.76 23.54
C HIS A 102 -25.53 -21.84 23.85
N ARG A 103 -24.83 -22.69 23.11
CA ARG A 103 -23.38 -22.90 23.20
C ARG A 103 -22.67 -22.38 21.95
N TRP A 104 -21.54 -21.72 22.13
CA TRP A 104 -20.67 -21.28 21.02
C TRP A 104 -19.24 -21.14 21.51
N ASP A 105 -18.28 -21.11 20.59
CA ASP A 105 -16.88 -20.85 20.89
C ASP A 105 -16.42 -19.53 20.24
N THR A 106 -15.60 -18.77 20.95
CA THR A 106 -14.99 -17.54 20.43
C THR A 106 -13.76 -17.17 21.25
N GLU A 107 -12.94 -16.26 20.73
CA GLU A 107 -11.84 -15.67 21.50
C GLU A 107 -12.36 -14.83 22.67
N ALA A 108 -11.74 -14.95 23.85
CA ALA A 108 -12.17 -14.22 25.04
C ALA A 108 -12.13 -12.69 24.89
N ARG A 109 -11.22 -12.15 24.05
CA ARG A 109 -11.21 -10.71 23.73
C ARG A 109 -12.51 -10.23 23.09
N LYS A 110 -13.19 -11.08 22.30
CA LYS A 110 -14.45 -10.69 21.64
C LYS A 110 -15.55 -10.46 22.65
N ILE A 111 -15.56 -11.26 23.71
CA ILE A 111 -16.48 -11.09 24.84
C ILE A 111 -16.14 -9.81 25.62
N LEU A 112 -14.85 -9.53 25.86
CA LEU A 112 -14.36 -8.28 26.46
C LEU A 112 -14.66 -7.03 25.61
N GLU A 113 -14.70 -7.16 24.28
CA GLU A 113 -15.07 -6.14 23.30
C GLU A 113 -16.60 -5.94 23.20
N GLY A 114 -17.41 -6.76 23.89
CA GLY A 114 -18.87 -6.63 23.95
C GLY A 114 -19.65 -7.65 23.11
N SER A 115 -19.00 -8.58 22.42
CA SER A 115 -19.68 -9.67 21.71
C SER A 115 -20.39 -10.61 22.69
N GLY A 116 -21.51 -11.21 22.29
CA GLY A 116 -22.31 -12.12 23.13
C GLY A 116 -22.71 -13.38 22.36
N CYS A 117 -23.79 -14.02 22.79
CA CYS A 117 -24.32 -15.20 22.10
C CYS A 117 -24.81 -14.87 20.68
N PRO A 118 -24.28 -15.52 19.63
CA PRO A 118 -24.72 -15.33 18.25
C PRO A 118 -26.17 -15.75 18.04
N ALA A 119 -26.57 -16.94 18.51
CA ALA A 119 -27.93 -17.46 18.35
C ALA A 119 -28.98 -16.51 18.94
N CYS A 120 -28.79 -16.02 20.18
CA CYS A 120 -29.68 -15.01 20.75
C CYS A 120 -29.68 -13.68 19.96
N ALA A 121 -28.57 -13.33 19.29
CA ALA A 121 -28.51 -12.14 18.45
C ALA A 121 -29.25 -12.34 17.13
N ASP A 122 -29.17 -13.54 16.55
CA ASP A 122 -29.87 -13.92 15.33
C ASP A 122 -31.38 -14.03 15.57
N GLU A 123 -31.81 -14.63 16.68
CA GLU A 123 -33.22 -14.67 17.10
C GLU A 123 -33.81 -13.27 17.27
N ARG A 124 -33.10 -12.38 17.98
CA ARG A 124 -33.50 -10.97 18.09
C ARG A 124 -33.58 -10.29 16.73
N SER A 125 -32.66 -10.62 15.82
CA SER A 125 -32.64 -10.06 14.47
C SER A 125 -33.80 -10.59 13.62
N ALA A 126 -34.14 -11.87 13.74
CA ALA A 126 -35.27 -12.50 13.03
C ALA A 126 -36.63 -11.94 13.51
N VAL A 127 -36.78 -11.72 14.82
CA VAL A 127 -37.95 -11.03 15.38
C VAL A 127 -38.02 -9.60 14.84
N MET A 128 -36.90 -8.87 14.77
CA MET A 128 -36.89 -7.52 14.20
C MET A 128 -37.19 -7.50 12.70
N GLN A 129 -36.88 -8.54 11.93
CA GLN A 129 -37.18 -8.61 10.49
C GLN A 129 -38.68 -8.79 10.20
N THR A 130 -39.43 -9.41 11.10
CA THR A 130 -40.85 -9.76 10.92
C THR A 130 -41.80 -8.88 11.74
N ASP A 131 -41.27 -7.84 12.38
CA ASP A 131 -42.00 -6.95 13.27
C ASP A 131 -43.03 -6.11 12.49
N ALA A 132 -44.32 -6.34 12.75
CA ALA A 132 -45.42 -5.58 12.17
C ALA A 132 -45.34 -4.07 12.48
N ASN A 133 -44.68 -3.69 13.58
CA ASN A 133 -44.45 -2.30 13.98
C ASN A 133 -43.06 -1.78 13.58
N GLY A 134 -42.37 -2.50 12.69
CA GLY A 134 -41.02 -2.15 12.25
C GLY A 134 -40.94 -0.75 11.67
N LEU A 135 -41.93 -0.33 10.89
CA LEU A 135 -41.98 1.01 10.30
C LEU A 135 -42.12 2.12 11.35
N ASP A 136 -42.93 1.91 12.38
CA ASP A 136 -43.14 2.89 13.45
C ASP A 136 -41.85 3.10 14.26
N ARG A 137 -41.08 2.03 14.49
CA ARG A 137 -39.76 2.12 15.11
C ARG A 137 -38.79 2.96 14.27
N LEU A 138 -38.79 2.78 12.94
CA LEU A 138 -37.95 3.59 12.04
C LEU A 138 -38.37 5.07 12.07
N ARG A 139 -39.68 5.33 12.04
CA ARG A 139 -40.23 6.69 12.11
C ARG A 139 -39.92 7.36 13.44
N GLN A 140 -40.05 6.64 14.55
CA GLN A 140 -39.67 7.13 15.87
C GLN A 140 -38.18 7.45 15.96
N ALA A 141 -37.31 6.53 15.53
CA ALA A 141 -35.86 6.77 15.52
C ALA A 141 -35.48 7.98 14.64
N ALA A 142 -36.19 8.19 13.53
CA ALA A 142 -36.02 9.39 12.72
C ALA A 142 -36.45 10.67 13.47
N ALA A 143 -37.59 10.63 14.15
CA ALA A 143 -38.11 11.76 14.92
C ALA A 143 -37.18 12.14 16.08
N GLU A 144 -36.61 11.17 16.79
CA GLU A 144 -35.62 11.38 17.86
C GLU A 144 -34.36 12.10 17.35
N HIS A 145 -34.01 11.90 16.08
CA HIS A 145 -32.92 12.60 15.42
C HIS A 145 -33.36 13.89 14.70
N GLY A 146 -34.59 14.35 14.91
CA GLY A 146 -35.14 15.57 14.31
C GLY A 146 -35.31 15.45 12.81
N GLY A 147 -35.70 14.29 12.28
CA GLY A 147 -36.05 14.13 10.88
C GLY A 147 -37.12 13.07 10.65
N ARG A 148 -37.17 12.53 9.43
CA ARG A 148 -38.23 11.61 9.00
C ARG A 148 -37.69 10.43 8.19
N CYS A 149 -38.33 9.29 8.38
CA CYS A 149 -38.22 8.14 7.49
C CYS A 149 -39.24 8.33 6.35
N LEU A 150 -38.81 8.24 5.10
CA LEU A 150 -39.66 8.42 3.92
C LEU A 150 -40.23 7.10 3.38
N ALA A 151 -40.04 6.00 4.12
CA ALA A 151 -40.54 4.70 3.72
C ALA A 151 -42.04 4.52 4.04
N ASP A 152 -42.74 3.86 3.13
CA ASP A 152 -44.15 3.47 3.28
C ASP A 152 -44.33 2.00 3.66
N VAL A 153 -43.34 1.16 3.35
CA VAL A 153 -43.36 -0.28 3.62
C VAL A 153 -42.12 -0.67 4.40
N TYR A 154 -42.32 -1.53 5.41
CA TYR A 154 -41.23 -2.15 6.14
C TYR A 154 -40.85 -3.48 5.48
N SER A 155 -39.58 -3.63 5.13
CA SER A 155 -39.03 -4.85 4.51
C SER A 155 -38.02 -5.57 5.41
N GLY A 156 -37.72 -4.99 6.58
CA GLY A 156 -36.82 -5.53 7.59
C GLY A 156 -35.80 -4.50 8.10
N ILE A 157 -35.26 -4.69 9.30
CA ILE A 157 -34.40 -3.68 9.95
C ILE A 157 -33.07 -3.49 9.22
N ALA A 158 -32.59 -4.51 8.52
CA ALA A 158 -31.34 -4.47 7.75
C ALA A 158 -31.48 -3.79 6.39
N ASP A 159 -32.71 -3.63 5.89
CA ASP A 159 -32.96 -3.01 4.59
C ASP A 159 -32.67 -1.53 4.59
N ARG A 160 -32.46 -1.01 3.39
CA ARG A 160 -32.12 0.39 3.13
C ARG A 160 -33.39 1.19 2.91
N TYR A 161 -33.56 2.19 3.75
CA TYR A 161 -34.66 3.14 3.68
C TYR A 161 -34.12 4.52 3.31
N GLU A 162 -35.00 5.37 2.75
CA GLU A 162 -34.71 6.77 2.53
C GLU A 162 -35.05 7.59 3.78
N TRP A 163 -34.13 8.47 4.17
CA TRP A 163 -34.20 9.30 5.37
C TRP A 163 -34.01 10.76 5.01
N GLU A 164 -34.65 11.65 5.75
CA GLU A 164 -34.48 13.09 5.63
C GLU A 164 -34.24 13.70 7.01
N CYS A 165 -33.21 14.53 7.17
CA CYS A 165 -32.93 15.23 8.44
C CYS A 165 -33.59 16.63 8.47
N ALA A 166 -33.61 17.28 9.64
CA ALA A 166 -34.07 18.67 9.81
C ALA A 166 -33.52 19.67 8.80
N ASN A 167 -32.26 19.48 8.36
CA ASN A 167 -31.61 20.37 7.39
C ASN A 167 -31.95 20.01 5.92
N GLY A 168 -32.93 19.14 5.68
CA GLY A 168 -33.40 18.75 4.34
C GLY A 168 -32.50 17.74 3.60
N HIS A 169 -31.37 17.34 4.17
CA HIS A 169 -30.52 16.33 3.52
C HIS A 169 -31.23 14.98 3.46
N ARG A 170 -31.25 14.38 2.27
CA ARG A 170 -31.76 13.03 2.01
C ARG A 170 -30.65 12.03 1.82
N TRP A 171 -30.79 10.84 2.40
CA TRP A 171 -29.83 9.75 2.19
C TRP A 171 -30.48 8.37 2.37
N HIS A 172 -29.79 7.35 1.87
CA HIS A 172 -30.20 5.95 2.02
C HIS A 172 -29.31 5.24 3.04
N ALA A 173 -29.90 4.72 4.11
CA ALA A 173 -29.21 3.95 5.16
C ALA A 173 -30.07 2.80 5.66
N SER A 174 -29.45 1.79 6.27
CA SER A 174 -30.23 0.72 6.87
C SER A 174 -30.95 1.17 8.13
N GLY A 175 -32.14 0.61 8.38
CA GLY A 175 -32.90 0.87 9.61
C GLY A 175 -32.07 0.62 10.87
N GLN A 176 -31.30 -0.47 10.87
CA GLN A 176 -30.40 -0.83 11.96
C GLN A 176 -29.32 0.22 12.22
N SER A 177 -28.79 0.85 11.17
CA SER A 177 -27.75 1.87 11.29
C SER A 177 -28.28 3.13 11.99
N VAL A 178 -29.49 3.55 11.60
CA VAL A 178 -30.21 4.68 12.17
C VAL A 178 -30.60 4.42 13.62
N VAL A 179 -31.20 3.28 13.92
CA VAL A 179 -31.58 2.90 15.30
C VAL A 179 -30.37 2.81 16.23
N ARG A 180 -29.18 2.48 15.71
CA ARG A 180 -27.91 2.51 16.46
C ARG A 180 -27.32 3.92 16.64
N GLY A 181 -27.96 4.96 16.12
CA GLY A 181 -27.57 6.36 16.26
C GLY A 181 -26.78 6.96 15.10
N ASN A 182 -26.60 6.25 13.98
CA ASN A 182 -25.98 6.83 12.78
C ASN A 182 -27.03 7.56 11.94
N TRP A 183 -26.99 8.90 11.98
CA TRP A 183 -27.99 9.74 11.33
C TRP A 183 -27.47 10.41 10.04
N CYS A 184 -27.50 11.74 9.97
CA CYS A 184 -27.07 12.49 8.79
C CYS A 184 -25.57 12.74 8.79
N ARG A 185 -24.86 12.08 7.87
CA ARG A 185 -23.40 12.25 7.67
C ARG A 185 -23.02 13.66 7.22
N ILE A 186 -23.88 14.35 6.48
CA ILE A 186 -23.62 15.73 6.03
C ILE A 186 -23.66 16.67 7.24
N CYS A 187 -24.72 16.63 8.05
CA CYS A 187 -24.81 17.44 9.27
C CYS A 187 -23.72 17.08 10.30
N PHE A 188 -23.38 15.80 10.43
CA PHE A 188 -22.25 15.37 11.27
C PHE A 188 -20.93 15.95 10.74
N GLY A 189 -20.69 15.87 9.42
CA GLY A 189 -19.53 16.42 8.76
C GLY A 189 -19.41 17.93 8.96
N LEU A 190 -20.50 18.68 8.76
CA LEU A 190 -20.53 20.14 8.95
C LEU A 190 -20.20 20.53 10.39
N ARG A 191 -20.89 19.96 11.39
CA ARG A 191 -20.62 20.24 12.82
C ARG A 191 -19.23 19.80 13.25
N HIS A 192 -18.75 18.66 12.74
CA HIS A 192 -17.41 18.17 13.03
C HIS A 192 -16.34 19.09 12.42
N SER A 193 -16.54 19.53 11.17
CA SER A 193 -15.68 20.49 10.49
C SER A 193 -15.68 21.83 11.21
N GLU A 194 -16.84 22.37 11.59
CA GLU A 194 -16.97 23.62 12.34
C GLU A 194 -16.22 23.58 13.68
N ARG A 195 -16.38 22.50 14.46
CA ARG A 195 -15.66 22.32 15.74
C ARG A 195 -14.14 22.20 15.55
N MET A 196 -13.70 21.75 14.37
CA MET A 196 -12.29 21.55 14.03
C MET A 196 -11.69 22.73 13.24
N LEU A 197 -12.46 23.80 13.00
CA LEU A 197 -11.94 25.02 12.38
C LEU A 197 -11.02 25.72 13.38
N ASP A 198 -9.72 25.70 13.07
CA ASP A 198 -8.72 26.54 13.73
C ASP A 198 -9.12 28.02 13.58
N PRO A 199 -9.45 28.74 14.68
CA PRO A 199 -9.82 30.16 14.64
C PRO A 199 -8.73 31.04 14.02
N HIS A 200 -7.47 30.59 14.04
CA HIS A 200 -6.33 31.29 13.47
C HIS A 200 -5.89 30.70 12.11
N GLY A 201 -6.68 29.79 11.53
CA GLY A 201 -6.32 29.07 10.31
C GLY A 201 -6.13 29.99 9.10
N LEU A 202 -6.96 31.03 8.95
CA LEU A 202 -6.80 32.03 7.89
C LEU A 202 -5.48 32.80 8.04
N ALA A 203 -5.20 33.28 9.25
CA ALA A 203 -4.00 34.07 9.55
C ALA A 203 -2.73 33.27 9.28
N ARG A 204 -2.71 31.98 9.64
CA ARG A 204 -1.60 31.07 9.32
C ARG A 204 -1.42 30.87 7.82
N LEU A 205 -2.52 30.74 7.07
CA LEU A 205 -2.47 30.55 5.63
C LEU A 205 -1.98 31.82 4.91
N GLN A 206 -2.42 32.99 5.38
CA GLN A 206 -1.94 34.29 4.91
C GLN A 206 -0.46 34.50 5.26
N ALA A 207 -0.04 34.19 6.48
CA ALA A 207 1.37 34.26 6.88
C ALA A 207 2.26 33.32 6.06
N ALA A 208 1.81 32.09 5.80
CA ALA A 208 2.51 31.16 4.91
C ALA A 208 2.63 31.71 3.49
N ALA A 209 1.55 32.31 2.96
CA ALA A 209 1.57 32.94 1.66
C ALA A 209 2.60 34.08 1.56
N VAL A 210 2.63 34.96 2.58
CA VAL A 210 3.61 36.04 2.70
C VAL A 210 5.04 35.48 2.78
N SER A 211 5.27 34.44 3.59
CA SER A 211 6.59 33.81 3.73
C SER A 211 7.15 33.23 2.43
N HIS A 212 6.25 32.84 1.51
CA HIS A 212 6.62 32.34 0.19
C HIS A 212 6.69 33.42 -0.89
N GLY A 213 6.61 34.70 -0.51
CA GLY A 213 6.64 35.82 -1.45
C GLY A 213 5.37 35.89 -2.29
N GLY A 214 4.21 35.93 -1.63
CA GLY A 214 2.92 36.17 -2.28
C GLY A 214 1.80 36.40 -1.29
N GLN A 215 0.56 36.17 -1.72
CA GLN A 215 -0.63 36.45 -0.93
C GLN A 215 -1.72 35.40 -1.14
N CYS A 216 -2.51 35.16 -0.09
CA CYS A 216 -3.78 34.46 -0.16
C CYS A 216 -4.87 35.49 -0.55
N LEU A 217 -5.63 35.21 -1.60
CA LEU A 217 -6.66 36.11 -2.12
C LEU A 217 -8.03 35.91 -1.46
N ASP A 218 -8.23 34.81 -0.74
CA ASP A 218 -9.48 34.54 -0.05
C ASP A 218 -9.47 35.10 1.38
N SER A 219 -10.63 35.61 1.80
CA SER A 219 -10.84 36.30 3.09
C SER A 219 -11.56 35.47 4.15
N GLN A 220 -12.00 34.26 3.80
CA GLN A 220 -12.71 33.35 4.71
C GLN A 220 -11.97 32.02 4.83
N TYR A 221 -11.99 31.40 6.00
CA TYR A 221 -11.38 30.09 6.25
C TYR A 221 -12.44 29.03 6.51
N ALA A 222 -12.51 28.07 5.59
CA ALA A 222 -13.44 26.95 5.63
C ALA A 222 -12.75 25.62 6.00
N GLY A 223 -11.49 25.69 6.44
CA GLY A 223 -10.73 24.55 6.94
C GLY A 223 -9.43 24.28 6.17
N VAL A 224 -8.56 23.48 6.76
CA VAL A 224 -7.18 23.31 6.27
C VAL A 224 -7.10 22.58 4.93
N ASN A 225 -8.07 21.70 4.63
CA ASN A 225 -8.10 20.92 3.39
C ASN A 225 -8.97 21.55 2.29
N VAL A 226 -9.48 22.77 2.51
CA VAL A 226 -10.19 23.51 1.47
C VAL A 226 -9.19 24.13 0.49
N THR A 227 -9.64 24.33 -0.75
CA THR A 227 -8.86 24.98 -1.80
C THR A 227 -9.02 26.48 -1.74
N TYR A 228 -7.91 27.21 -1.67
CA TYR A 228 -7.85 28.67 -1.62
C TYR A 228 -7.11 29.21 -2.85
N ARG A 229 -7.35 30.47 -3.19
CA ARG A 229 -6.66 31.21 -4.26
C ARG A 229 -5.44 31.92 -3.72
N PHE A 230 -4.32 31.80 -4.44
CA PHE A 230 -3.05 32.43 -4.11
C PHE A 230 -2.50 33.18 -5.31
N ARG A 231 -1.69 34.20 -5.03
CA ARG A 231 -0.92 34.95 -6.03
C ARG A 231 0.54 35.07 -5.56
N CYS A 232 1.51 34.74 -6.40
CA CYS A 232 2.93 34.97 -6.09
C CYS A 232 3.40 36.36 -6.57
N THR A 233 4.58 36.80 -6.13
CA THR A 233 5.23 38.05 -6.58
C THR A 233 5.42 38.15 -8.09
N ALA A 234 5.64 37.03 -8.79
CA ALA A 234 5.70 36.99 -10.25
C ALA A 234 4.33 37.13 -10.95
N GLY A 235 3.25 37.41 -10.20
CA GLY A 235 1.90 37.63 -10.74
C GLY A 235 1.12 36.35 -11.05
N HIS A 236 1.68 35.16 -10.88
CA HIS A 236 0.94 33.92 -11.11
C HIS A 236 -0.14 33.71 -10.05
N GLU A 237 -1.36 33.46 -10.51
CA GLU A 237 -2.48 33.05 -9.69
C GLU A 237 -2.76 31.55 -9.84
N TRP A 238 -3.06 30.88 -8.73
CA TRP A 238 -3.47 29.49 -8.74
C TRP A 238 -4.37 29.14 -7.55
N ARG A 239 -4.97 27.96 -7.61
CA ARG A 239 -5.76 27.37 -6.54
C ARG A 239 -5.01 26.20 -5.92
N ALA A 240 -4.94 26.14 -4.59
CA ALA A 240 -4.29 25.05 -3.86
C ALA A 240 -4.97 24.77 -2.51
N GLU A 241 -4.88 23.53 -2.04
CA GLU A 241 -5.33 23.14 -0.70
C GLU A 241 -4.47 23.84 0.37
N GLY A 242 -5.11 24.39 1.41
CA GLY A 242 -4.41 25.10 2.48
C GLY A 242 -3.33 24.26 3.17
N SER A 243 -3.57 22.97 3.37
CA SER A 243 -2.64 22.01 3.97
C SER A 243 -1.39 21.77 3.13
N ARG A 244 -1.44 21.97 1.80
CA ARG A 244 -0.26 21.88 0.94
C ARG A 244 0.60 23.13 1.06
N VAL A 245 -0.03 24.30 1.11
CA VAL A 245 0.66 25.58 1.31
C VAL A 245 1.37 25.63 2.66
N LEU A 246 0.68 25.23 3.73
CA LEU A 246 1.26 25.16 5.07
C LEU A 246 2.44 24.16 5.18
N ARG A 247 2.50 23.15 4.29
CA ARG A 247 3.62 22.20 4.18
C ARG A 247 4.75 22.68 3.26
N GLY A 248 4.66 23.88 2.70
CA GLY A 248 5.71 24.50 1.88
C GLY A 248 5.51 24.40 0.36
N SER A 249 4.37 23.88 -0.12
CA SER A 249 4.06 23.88 -1.57
C SER A 249 3.53 25.24 -2.00
N TRP A 250 4.14 25.87 -3.02
CA TRP A 250 3.79 27.22 -3.44
C TRP A 250 3.46 27.32 -4.95
N CYS A 251 4.13 28.24 -5.67
CA CYS A 251 3.92 28.46 -7.09
C CYS A 251 4.71 27.46 -7.95
N SER A 252 4.00 26.55 -8.62
CA SER A 252 4.59 25.54 -9.51
C SER A 252 5.32 26.15 -10.72
N ARG A 253 4.83 27.28 -11.24
CA ARG A 253 5.48 27.99 -12.36
C ARG A 253 6.81 28.59 -11.95
N CYS A 254 6.88 29.24 -10.79
CA CYS A 254 8.14 29.77 -10.25
C CYS A 254 9.10 28.63 -9.87
N ALA A 255 8.58 27.53 -9.31
CA ALA A 255 9.39 26.36 -9.02
C ALA A 255 9.98 25.75 -10.30
N ALA A 256 9.18 25.57 -11.36
CA ALA A 256 9.63 25.06 -12.65
C ALA A 256 10.66 25.97 -13.32
N LYS A 257 10.50 27.30 -13.24
CA LYS A 257 11.50 28.26 -13.75
C LYS A 257 12.85 28.10 -13.03
N ARG A 258 12.85 28.05 -11.69
CA ARG A 258 14.08 27.84 -10.88
C ARG A 258 14.73 26.49 -11.18
N THR A 259 13.94 25.43 -11.31
CA THR A 259 14.47 24.10 -11.67
C THR A 259 15.03 24.08 -13.09
N GLY A 260 14.37 24.75 -14.05
CA GLY A 260 14.85 24.87 -15.42
C GLY A 260 16.14 25.69 -15.53
N GLU A 261 16.26 26.77 -14.76
CA GLU A 261 17.47 27.59 -14.66
C GLU A 261 18.63 26.81 -14.01
N ALA A 262 18.38 26.10 -12.90
CA ALA A 262 19.37 25.26 -12.24
C ALA A 262 19.83 24.04 -13.09
N GLN A 263 19.04 23.64 -14.09
CA GLN A 263 19.36 22.55 -15.02
C GLN A 263 20.06 23.00 -16.31
N ARG A 264 20.32 24.30 -16.49
CA ARG A 264 21.16 24.81 -17.60
C ARG A 264 22.63 24.58 -17.28
N THR A 265 23.11 23.37 -17.51
CA THR A 265 24.54 23.16 -17.74
C THR A 265 24.86 23.61 -19.18
N GLU A 266 25.81 24.53 -19.35
CA GLU A 266 26.26 25.02 -20.67
C GLU A 266 26.68 23.87 -21.61
N ASP A 267 27.14 22.75 -21.05
CA ASP A 267 27.58 21.56 -21.79
C ASP A 267 26.48 20.55 -22.19
N GLY A 268 25.22 20.75 -21.80
CA GLY A 268 24.21 19.70 -21.95
C GLY A 268 23.88 19.36 -23.41
N LEU A 269 23.92 20.33 -24.32
CA LEU A 269 23.74 20.07 -25.75
C LEU A 269 24.94 19.34 -26.35
N ALA A 270 26.16 19.71 -25.94
CA ALA A 270 27.39 19.05 -26.40
C ALA A 270 27.40 17.57 -26.01
N LYS A 271 26.98 17.25 -24.78
CA LYS A 271 26.82 15.86 -24.30
C LYS A 271 25.75 15.09 -25.09
N LEU A 272 24.61 15.71 -25.39
CA LEU A 272 23.56 15.08 -26.22
C LEU A 272 24.05 14.79 -27.64
N LYS A 273 24.77 15.73 -28.25
CA LYS A 273 25.39 15.54 -29.58
C LYS A 273 26.44 14.43 -29.56
N ALA A 274 27.29 14.38 -28.55
CA ALA A 274 28.33 13.36 -28.40
C ALA A 274 27.74 11.94 -28.27
N ILE A 275 26.70 11.76 -27.44
CA ILE A 275 26.02 10.45 -27.30
C ILE A 275 25.23 10.08 -28.55
N ALA A 276 24.57 11.05 -29.20
CA ALA A 276 23.89 10.79 -30.45
C ALA A 276 24.88 10.27 -31.51
N ALA A 277 26.03 10.93 -31.65
CA ALA A 277 27.10 10.53 -32.56
C ALA A 277 27.66 9.14 -32.22
N SER A 278 27.91 8.84 -30.94
CA SER A 278 28.42 7.52 -30.53
C SER A 278 27.43 6.39 -30.77
N LEU A 279 26.12 6.68 -30.78
CA LEU A 279 25.05 5.74 -31.11
C LEU A 279 24.67 5.74 -32.60
N GLY A 280 25.51 6.36 -33.45
CA GLY A 280 25.33 6.41 -34.90
C GLY A 280 24.11 7.20 -35.31
N GLY A 281 23.85 8.34 -34.69
CA GLY A 281 22.75 9.24 -35.07
C GLY A 281 23.04 10.69 -34.72
N GLU A 282 22.02 11.52 -34.83
CA GLU A 282 22.15 12.96 -34.66
C GLU A 282 20.93 13.58 -33.98
N VAL A 283 21.11 14.80 -33.49
CA VAL A 283 20.04 15.62 -32.91
C VAL A 283 19.55 16.57 -34.00
N VAL A 284 18.29 16.42 -34.42
CA VAL A 284 17.71 17.15 -35.55
C VAL A 284 17.38 18.60 -35.20
N ASN A 285 17.01 18.88 -33.94
CA ASN A 285 16.74 20.25 -33.48
C ASN A 285 17.81 20.70 -32.46
N PRO A 286 18.73 21.60 -32.84
CA PRO A 286 19.86 21.98 -31.99
C PRO A 286 19.55 23.08 -30.97
N ILE A 287 18.31 23.57 -30.84
CA ILE A 287 17.98 24.61 -29.85
C ILE A 287 17.97 23.99 -28.45
N TYR A 288 18.97 24.33 -27.63
CA TYR A 288 19.10 23.82 -26.27
C TYR A 288 18.12 24.51 -25.32
N ALA A 289 17.14 23.76 -24.82
CA ALA A 289 16.15 24.22 -23.84
C ALA A 289 16.33 23.56 -22.46
N GLY A 290 17.50 22.93 -22.21
CA GLY A 290 17.83 22.20 -20.98
C GLY A 290 17.66 20.68 -21.09
N ILE A 291 18.31 19.92 -20.21
CA ILE A 291 18.39 18.44 -20.31
C ILE A 291 17.03 17.72 -20.20
N ALA A 292 16.05 18.31 -19.49
CA ALA A 292 14.70 17.78 -19.35
C ALA A 292 13.75 18.11 -20.53
N ALA A 293 14.20 18.95 -21.48
CA ALA A 293 13.43 19.30 -22.66
C ALA A 293 13.33 18.14 -23.66
N HIS A 294 12.34 18.23 -24.57
CA HIS A 294 12.17 17.25 -25.63
C HIS A 294 13.04 17.63 -26.83
N TYR A 295 13.84 16.67 -27.29
CA TYR A 295 14.69 16.76 -28.47
C TYR A 295 14.25 15.73 -29.50
N THR A 296 14.44 16.08 -30.77
CA THR A 296 14.24 15.16 -31.89
C THR A 296 15.57 14.53 -32.26
N PHE A 297 15.63 13.21 -32.27
CA PHE A 297 16.81 12.44 -32.66
C PHE A 297 16.54 11.67 -33.94
N ARG A 298 17.57 11.47 -34.75
CA ARG A 298 17.58 10.63 -35.95
C ARG A 298 18.68 9.58 -35.83
N CYS A 299 18.35 8.29 -36.02
CA CYS A 299 19.37 7.23 -36.03
C CYS A 299 19.92 6.98 -37.44
N ALA A 300 21.01 6.21 -37.57
CA ALA A 300 21.62 5.82 -38.86
C ALA A 300 20.65 5.16 -39.85
N ARG A 301 19.58 4.51 -39.36
CA ARG A 301 18.53 3.91 -40.21
C ARG A 301 17.43 4.89 -40.62
N GLY A 302 17.60 6.18 -40.35
CA GLY A 302 16.66 7.24 -40.72
C GLY A 302 15.45 7.43 -39.81
N HIS A 303 15.26 6.61 -38.77
CA HIS A 303 14.13 6.78 -37.85
C HIS A 303 14.28 8.06 -37.02
N GLU A 304 13.24 8.90 -37.02
CA GLU A 304 13.16 10.12 -36.22
C GLU A 304 12.18 9.95 -35.04
N TRP A 305 12.58 10.41 -33.84
CA TRP A 305 11.70 10.38 -32.67
C TRP A 305 11.95 11.53 -31.70
N ARG A 306 10.91 11.89 -30.94
CA ARG A 306 10.94 12.96 -29.94
C ARG A 306 10.94 12.38 -28.52
N THR A 307 11.94 12.73 -27.70
CA THR A 307 12.03 12.30 -26.29
C THR A 307 12.80 13.29 -25.43
N LYS A 308 12.75 13.15 -24.10
CA LYS A 308 13.52 14.00 -23.17
C LYS A 308 15.02 13.70 -23.23
N GLY A 309 15.86 14.72 -23.15
CA GLY A 309 17.33 14.55 -23.12
C GLY A 309 17.82 13.66 -21.97
N THR A 310 17.16 13.72 -20.81
CA THR A 310 17.43 12.84 -19.66
C THR A 310 17.29 11.35 -20.00
N ARG A 311 16.36 10.95 -20.87
CA ARG A 311 16.18 9.54 -21.25
C ARG A 311 17.32 8.97 -22.09
N ILE A 312 18.01 9.84 -22.83
CA ILE A 312 19.16 9.46 -23.62
C ILE A 312 20.40 9.40 -22.73
N LEU A 313 20.60 10.44 -21.89
CA LEU A 313 21.80 10.62 -21.06
C LEU A 313 21.85 9.72 -19.81
N LEU A 314 20.71 9.49 -19.15
CA LEU A 314 20.64 8.77 -17.87
C LEU A 314 20.07 7.36 -18.03
N ASP A 315 18.98 7.22 -18.78
CA ASP A 315 18.29 5.92 -18.93
C ASP A 315 18.91 5.04 -20.03
N GLY A 316 19.84 5.57 -20.83
CA GLY A 316 20.50 4.83 -21.92
C GLY A 316 19.57 4.37 -23.05
N THR A 317 18.38 4.96 -23.17
CA THR A 317 17.40 4.55 -24.18
C THR A 317 17.65 5.28 -25.51
N TRP A 318 17.64 4.55 -26.63
CA TRP A 318 17.85 5.11 -27.98
C TRP A 318 16.65 4.84 -28.90
N CYS A 319 16.90 4.46 -30.16
CA CYS A 319 15.87 4.22 -31.17
C CYS A 319 15.03 2.96 -30.85
N ARG A 320 13.76 3.17 -30.48
CA ARG A 320 12.81 2.06 -30.23
C ARG A 320 12.47 1.25 -31.47
N ALA A 321 12.45 1.87 -32.66
CA ALA A 321 12.23 1.16 -33.91
C ALA A 321 13.38 0.18 -34.18
N CYS A 322 14.64 0.63 -34.03
CA CYS A 322 15.81 -0.25 -34.14
C CYS A 322 15.84 -1.34 -33.05
N ALA A 323 15.48 -1.00 -31.80
CA ALA A 323 15.37 -1.99 -30.72
C ALA A 323 14.26 -3.03 -30.99
N GLY A 324 13.15 -2.61 -31.61
CA GLY A 324 12.05 -3.48 -32.02
C GLY A 324 12.37 -4.33 -33.26
N LEU A 325 13.20 -3.84 -34.17
CA LEU A 325 13.71 -4.60 -35.32
C LEU A 325 14.72 -5.67 -34.88
N ARG A 326 15.58 -5.37 -33.90
CA ARG A 326 16.43 -6.40 -33.26
C ARG A 326 15.63 -7.51 -32.56
N ARG A 327 14.36 -7.24 -32.22
CA ARG A 327 13.43 -8.21 -31.62
C ARG A 327 12.60 -9.00 -32.64
N ARG A 328 12.67 -8.67 -33.93
CA ARG A 328 11.99 -9.39 -35.01
C ARG A 328 13.06 -10.06 -35.88
N HIS A 329 13.26 -11.35 -35.66
CA HIS A 329 14.19 -12.16 -36.47
C HIS A 329 13.76 -12.16 -37.94
N THR A 330 14.73 -12.19 -38.86
CA THR A 330 14.50 -12.29 -40.32
C THR A 330 14.94 -13.66 -40.84
N ILE A 331 14.61 -14.00 -42.09
CA ILE A 331 15.04 -15.28 -42.68
C ILE A 331 16.57 -15.37 -42.81
N GLU A 332 17.23 -14.24 -43.10
CA GLU A 332 18.69 -14.14 -43.16
C GLU A 332 19.31 -14.40 -41.78
N THR A 333 18.65 -13.93 -40.72
CA THR A 333 19.07 -14.22 -39.34
C THR A 333 19.00 -15.73 -39.06
N MET A 334 17.97 -16.42 -39.54
CA MET A 334 17.84 -17.87 -39.35
C MET A 334 18.88 -18.66 -40.16
N GLN A 335 19.18 -18.22 -41.38
CA GLN A 335 20.21 -18.82 -42.22
C GLN A 335 21.60 -18.69 -41.58
N GLN A 336 21.92 -17.53 -41.01
CA GLN A 336 23.20 -17.33 -40.32
C GLN A 336 23.36 -18.24 -39.10
N ILE A 337 22.30 -18.41 -38.30
CA ILE A 337 22.31 -19.32 -37.13
C ILE A 337 22.51 -20.77 -37.55
N ALA A 338 21.93 -21.18 -38.68
CA ALA A 338 22.15 -22.52 -39.20
C ALA A 338 23.62 -22.74 -39.55
N ILE A 339 24.24 -21.77 -40.24
CA ILE A 339 25.67 -21.82 -40.61
C ILE A 339 26.56 -21.90 -39.38
N GLU A 340 26.31 -21.07 -38.36
CA GLU A 340 27.06 -21.07 -37.10
C GLU A 340 27.00 -22.41 -36.35
N ARG A 341 25.92 -23.17 -36.54
CA ARG A 341 25.72 -24.51 -35.95
C ARG A 341 26.13 -25.65 -36.91
N GLY A 342 26.88 -25.32 -37.97
CA GLY A 342 27.38 -26.26 -38.97
C GLY A 342 26.32 -26.83 -39.91
N GLY A 343 25.15 -26.18 -40.01
CA GLY A 343 24.02 -26.62 -40.81
C GLY A 343 23.53 -25.56 -41.81
N ARG A 344 22.34 -25.79 -42.39
CA ARG A 344 21.71 -24.88 -43.35
C ARG A 344 20.22 -24.71 -43.03
N CYS A 345 19.70 -23.49 -43.20
CA CYS A 345 18.26 -23.26 -43.22
C CYS A 345 17.80 -23.35 -44.68
N LEU A 346 16.90 -24.28 -44.98
CA LEU A 346 16.42 -24.56 -46.33
C LEU A 346 15.19 -23.71 -46.69
N SER A 347 14.55 -23.07 -45.71
CA SER A 347 13.41 -22.20 -45.95
C SER A 347 13.84 -20.85 -46.55
N ALA A 348 13.06 -20.36 -47.51
CA ALA A 348 13.29 -19.08 -48.18
C ALA A 348 12.56 -17.89 -47.52
N GLU A 349 11.56 -18.16 -46.67
CA GLU A 349 10.73 -17.13 -46.05
C GLU A 349 10.61 -17.32 -44.53
N TYR A 350 10.52 -16.20 -43.81
CA TYR A 350 10.28 -16.18 -42.35
C TYR A 350 8.91 -15.59 -42.04
N LEU A 351 7.98 -16.46 -41.64
CA LEU A 351 6.59 -16.09 -41.33
C LEU A 351 6.32 -15.96 -39.82
N GLY A 352 7.34 -16.08 -38.97
CA GLY A 352 7.25 -15.84 -37.53
C GLY A 352 7.93 -16.90 -36.67
N VAL A 353 8.13 -16.60 -35.38
CA VAL A 353 8.95 -17.40 -34.46
C VAL A 353 8.39 -18.79 -34.13
N LYS A 354 7.07 -18.99 -34.31
CA LYS A 354 6.37 -20.26 -34.07
C LYS A 354 6.13 -21.06 -35.36
N VAL A 355 6.35 -20.48 -36.54
CA VAL A 355 6.17 -21.18 -37.82
C VAL A 355 7.40 -22.06 -38.06
N ARG A 356 7.18 -23.32 -38.43
CA ARG A 356 8.28 -24.27 -38.64
C ARG A 356 9.05 -23.89 -39.90
N LEU A 357 10.38 -23.94 -39.80
CA LEU A 357 11.29 -23.85 -40.93
C LEU A 357 11.98 -25.21 -41.12
N SER A 358 12.50 -25.44 -42.31
CA SER A 358 13.25 -26.63 -42.67
C SER A 358 14.74 -26.38 -42.45
N TRP A 359 15.38 -27.28 -41.72
CA TRP A 359 16.78 -27.17 -41.29
C TRP A 359 17.55 -28.42 -41.70
N GLU A 360 18.84 -28.25 -41.98
CA GLU A 360 19.80 -29.30 -42.29
C GLU A 360 20.99 -29.18 -41.32
N CYS A 361 21.51 -30.28 -40.76
CA CYS A 361 22.68 -30.25 -39.87
C CYS A 361 23.97 -30.65 -40.60
N HIS A 362 25.10 -30.54 -39.92
CA HIS A 362 26.42 -30.94 -40.46
C HIS A 362 26.52 -32.43 -40.87
N ARG A 363 25.61 -33.30 -40.42
CA ARG A 363 25.53 -34.71 -40.83
C ARG A 363 24.54 -34.94 -41.99
N GLY A 364 23.92 -33.89 -42.53
CA GLY A 364 22.95 -33.97 -43.62
C GLY A 364 21.51 -34.32 -43.19
N HIS A 365 21.19 -34.39 -41.89
CA HIS A 365 19.82 -34.65 -41.47
C HIS A 365 18.93 -33.43 -41.72
N VAL A 366 17.80 -33.64 -42.40
CA VAL A 366 16.79 -32.61 -42.64
C VAL A 366 15.62 -32.77 -41.66
N TRP A 367 15.21 -31.70 -40.98
CA TRP A 367 14.03 -31.71 -40.11
C TRP A 367 13.30 -30.37 -40.08
N GLU A 368 12.06 -30.39 -39.62
CA GLU A 368 11.25 -29.19 -39.42
C GLU A 368 11.21 -28.77 -37.95
N ALA A 369 11.59 -27.53 -37.66
CA ALA A 369 11.53 -26.95 -36.32
C ALA A 369 11.20 -25.46 -36.37
N SER A 370 10.52 -24.96 -35.33
CA SER A 370 10.27 -23.52 -35.21
C SER A 370 11.55 -22.78 -34.81
N PRO A 371 11.74 -21.52 -35.26
CA PRO A 371 12.81 -20.64 -34.80
C PRO A 371 12.94 -20.57 -33.28
N ASP A 372 11.82 -20.52 -32.55
CA ASP A 372 11.83 -20.53 -31.08
C ASP A 372 12.48 -21.78 -30.50
N SER A 373 12.17 -22.96 -31.06
CA SER A 373 12.77 -24.23 -30.64
C SER A 373 14.26 -24.31 -30.99
N ILE A 374 14.69 -23.67 -32.07
CA ILE A 374 16.11 -23.62 -32.45
C ILE A 374 16.89 -22.68 -31.54
N LEU A 375 16.33 -21.51 -31.22
CA LEU A 375 16.98 -20.51 -30.39
C LEU A 375 17.05 -20.95 -28.92
N ASN A 376 15.95 -21.48 -28.39
CA ASN A 376 15.78 -21.73 -26.96
C ASN A 376 15.76 -23.22 -26.59
N GLY A 377 15.72 -24.13 -27.58
CA GLY A 377 15.62 -25.56 -27.33
C GLY A 377 16.95 -26.23 -26.98
N PRO A 378 16.91 -27.39 -26.29
CA PRO A 378 18.10 -28.05 -25.75
C PRO A 378 18.90 -28.86 -26.78
N SER A 379 18.37 -29.07 -27.99
CA SER A 379 19.02 -29.89 -29.02
C SER A 379 18.89 -29.23 -30.39
N TRP A 380 20.01 -29.15 -31.11
CA TRP A 380 20.08 -28.60 -32.47
C TRP A 380 19.40 -29.53 -33.49
N CYS A 381 19.84 -30.78 -33.59
CA CYS A 381 19.29 -31.78 -34.50
C CYS A 381 18.78 -32.99 -33.69
N PRO A 382 17.52 -33.42 -33.87
CA PRO A 382 16.95 -34.53 -33.10
C PRO A 382 17.69 -35.85 -33.35
N ASN A 383 18.07 -36.13 -34.60
CA ASN A 383 18.82 -37.33 -34.95
C ASN A 383 20.23 -37.32 -34.34
N CYS A 384 20.94 -36.18 -34.39
CA CYS A 384 22.25 -36.05 -33.72
C CYS A 384 22.13 -36.24 -32.20
N ALA A 385 21.10 -35.67 -31.57
CA ALA A 385 20.87 -35.82 -30.13
C ALA A 385 20.56 -37.29 -29.73
N ILE A 386 19.88 -38.05 -30.59
CA ILE A 386 19.65 -39.49 -30.39
C ILE A 386 20.95 -40.27 -30.60
N LEU A 387 21.74 -39.92 -31.61
CA LEU A 387 23.06 -40.51 -31.85
C LEU A 387 24.00 -40.29 -30.67
N GLU A 388 24.02 -39.12 -30.04
CA GLU A 388 24.86 -38.86 -28.86
C GLU A 388 24.49 -39.77 -27.67
N LYS A 389 23.20 -40.09 -27.51
CA LYS A 389 22.69 -40.92 -26.40
C LYS A 389 22.82 -42.43 -26.65
N THR A 390 22.83 -42.86 -27.91
CA THR A 390 22.75 -44.29 -28.27
C THR A 390 24.13 -44.92 -28.40
N LYS A 391 24.51 -45.81 -27.46
CA LYS A 391 25.83 -46.48 -27.47
C LYS A 391 25.91 -47.73 -28.36
N LYS A 392 24.77 -48.37 -28.68
CA LYS A 392 24.73 -49.63 -29.46
C LYS A 392 24.86 -49.34 -30.96
N GLN A 393 25.94 -49.81 -31.60
CA GLN A 393 26.29 -49.49 -32.99
C GLN A 393 25.20 -49.80 -34.02
N HIS A 394 24.56 -50.97 -33.96
CA HIS A 394 23.50 -51.34 -34.93
C HIS A 394 22.24 -50.46 -34.84
N LEU A 395 21.95 -49.87 -33.66
CA LEU A 395 20.82 -48.93 -33.49
C LEU A 395 21.17 -47.51 -33.95
N ARG A 396 22.46 -47.18 -34.05
CA ARG A 396 22.93 -45.88 -34.53
C ARG A 396 22.75 -45.73 -36.04
N LEU A 397 22.94 -46.82 -36.79
CA LEU A 397 22.82 -46.84 -38.27
C LEU A 397 21.47 -46.30 -38.77
N LYS A 398 20.38 -46.50 -38.01
CA LYS A 398 19.04 -45.97 -38.33
C LYS A 398 18.96 -44.43 -38.32
N TYR A 399 19.81 -43.77 -37.55
CA TYR A 399 19.79 -42.32 -37.35
C TYR A 399 21.00 -41.63 -37.99
N ASP A 400 21.79 -42.35 -38.78
CA ASP A 400 22.80 -41.80 -39.67
C ASP A 400 22.17 -41.50 -41.04
N TYR A 401 22.76 -40.55 -41.79
CA TYR A 401 22.25 -40.03 -43.07
C TYR A 401 21.86 -41.13 -44.08
N GLU A 402 22.60 -42.25 -44.10
CA GLU A 402 22.39 -43.37 -45.01
C GLU A 402 21.17 -44.26 -44.66
N GLY A 403 20.61 -44.16 -43.45
CA GLY A 403 19.50 -44.99 -42.98
C GLY A 403 18.10 -44.43 -43.22
N SER A 404 17.98 -43.29 -43.92
CA SER A 404 16.70 -42.63 -44.25
C SER A 404 16.46 -42.48 -45.76
N MET A 405 17.19 -43.24 -46.60
CA MET A 405 16.83 -43.48 -48.00
C MET A 405 16.04 -44.79 -48.15
#